data_AF-A0A3D0D2W0-F1
#
_entry.id   AF-A0A3D0D2W0-F1
#
_cell.length_a   1.000
_cell.length_b   1.000
_cell.length_c   1.000
_cell.angle_alpha   90.00
_cell.angle_beta   90.00
_cell.angle_gamma   90.00
#
_symmetry.space_group_name_H-M   'P 1'
#
loop_
_entity.id
_entity.type
_entity.pdbx_description
1 polymer ?
#
loop_
_entity_poly.entity_id
_entity_poly.type
_entity_poly.pdbx_seq_one_letter_code
_entity_poly.pdbx_strand_id
1 'polypeptide(L)'
;MPDPPAAPAGPRPFRHPIGLDCQIQAERQPLPADRQIRRLPMKIILFNQAGSDPVLSQGKEETMRKQPVVPIIVILALAALSLAACGGGGQAAGGPTEVHVKLSEFKVEMDKSSIPAGPVKFMIDNAGKETHEVVLERAGDDDKPFTANGKESEAEDIEAGKSATLEWTIDEPGQYQLSCHINENNEDHYALGMVQSFTVTGK
;
A
#
# COMPACT_ATOMS: atom_id res chain seq x y z
N MET A 1 -60.99 -51.02 -9.86
CA MET A 1 -59.74 -50.65 -10.57
C MET A 1 -59.41 -49.24 -10.14
N PRO A 2 -58.22 -48.94 -9.59
CA PRO A 2 -57.84 -47.57 -9.29
C PRO A 2 -57.42 -46.84 -10.56
N ASP A 3 -57.86 -45.59 -10.71
CA ASP A 3 -57.50 -44.71 -11.82
C ASP A 3 -55.98 -44.41 -11.84
N PRO A 4 -55.38 -44.20 -13.03
CA PRO A 4 -53.97 -43.82 -13.12
C PRO A 4 -53.73 -42.40 -12.61
N PRO A 5 -52.55 -42.11 -12.03
CA PRO A 5 -52.24 -40.79 -11.50
C PRO A 5 -52.11 -39.75 -12.62
N ALA A 6 -52.60 -38.54 -12.34
CA ALA A 6 -52.53 -37.39 -13.23
C ALA A 6 -51.07 -36.95 -13.49
N ALA A 7 -50.77 -36.65 -14.75
CA ALA A 7 -49.47 -36.12 -15.17
C ALA A 7 -49.24 -34.69 -14.64
N PRO A 8 -47.98 -34.30 -14.34
CA PRO A 8 -47.67 -32.96 -13.86
C PRO A 8 -47.83 -31.90 -14.96
N ALA A 9 -48.38 -30.74 -14.58
CA ALA A 9 -48.54 -29.58 -15.43
C ALA A 9 -47.18 -28.97 -15.82
N GLY A 10 -46.98 -28.73 -17.11
CA GLY A 10 -45.79 -28.04 -17.64
C GLY A 10 -45.70 -26.58 -17.22
N PRO A 11 -44.51 -25.96 -17.30
CA PRO A 11 -44.29 -24.59 -16.86
C PRO A 11 -44.99 -23.58 -17.79
N ARG A 12 -45.60 -22.55 -17.20
CA ARG A 12 -46.22 -21.44 -17.93
C ARG A 12 -45.16 -20.48 -18.47
N PRO A 13 -45.37 -19.87 -19.66
CA PRO A 13 -44.45 -18.88 -20.19
C PRO A 13 -44.49 -17.58 -19.37
N PHE A 14 -43.30 -17.09 -19.01
CA PHE A 14 -43.12 -15.77 -18.43
C PHE A 14 -43.42 -14.68 -19.46
N ARG A 15 -44.46 -13.89 -19.16
CA ARG A 15 -44.87 -12.70 -19.91
C ARG A 15 -43.94 -11.55 -19.51
N HIS A 16 -43.07 -11.13 -20.43
CA HIS A 16 -42.32 -9.87 -20.30
C HIS A 16 -43.25 -8.68 -20.52
N PRO A 17 -43.28 -7.67 -19.64
CA PRO A 17 -43.80 -6.36 -19.99
C PRO A 17 -42.71 -5.54 -20.67
N ILE A 18 -42.96 -5.26 -21.94
CA ILE A 18 -42.31 -4.24 -22.76
C ILE A 18 -42.84 -2.89 -22.26
N GLY A 19 -41.94 -1.97 -21.90
CA GLY A 19 -42.28 -0.64 -21.40
C GLY A 19 -41.16 0.34 -21.72
N LEU A 20 -41.15 0.75 -22.98
CA LEU A 20 -40.34 1.84 -23.53
C LEU A 20 -40.83 3.20 -23.00
N ASP A 21 -39.94 4.18 -23.01
CA ASP A 21 -40.14 5.64 -22.88
C ASP A 21 -39.62 6.28 -21.58
N CYS A 22 -38.28 6.46 -21.52
CA CYS A 22 -37.67 7.54 -20.75
C CYS A 22 -37.06 8.54 -21.74
N GLN A 23 -37.80 9.61 -22.05
CA GLN A 23 -37.27 10.78 -22.72
C GLN A 23 -36.31 11.50 -21.76
N ILE A 24 -35.01 11.38 -21.98
CA ILE A 24 -34.02 12.28 -21.38
C ILE A 24 -33.82 13.45 -22.35
N GLN A 25 -34.37 14.60 -21.97
CA GLN A 25 -34.06 15.89 -22.59
C GLN A 25 -32.59 16.23 -22.30
N ALA A 26 -31.78 16.22 -23.36
CA ALA A 26 -30.41 16.71 -23.34
C ALA A 26 -30.41 18.24 -23.34
N GLU A 27 -30.34 18.85 -22.16
CA GLU A 27 -30.01 20.28 -22.03
C GLU A 27 -28.48 20.46 -22.14
N ARG A 28 -28.04 20.89 -23.32
CA ARG A 28 -26.67 21.40 -23.57
C ARG A 28 -26.52 22.76 -22.87
N GLN A 29 -25.89 22.77 -21.70
CA GLN A 29 -25.37 24.00 -21.11
C GLN A 29 -24.05 24.37 -21.82
N PRO A 30 -23.90 25.56 -22.43
CA PRO A 30 -22.63 26.00 -22.99
C PRO A 30 -21.65 26.39 -21.88
N LEU A 31 -20.43 25.85 -21.94
CA LEU A 31 -19.33 26.22 -21.06
C LEU A 31 -18.95 27.70 -21.24
N PRO A 32 -18.75 28.48 -20.17
CA PRO A 32 -18.28 29.86 -20.29
C PRO A 32 -16.83 29.88 -20.78
N ALA A 33 -16.64 30.50 -21.94
CA ALA A 33 -15.34 30.97 -22.39
C ALA A 33 -14.91 32.12 -21.48
N ASP A 34 -13.80 31.93 -20.77
CA ASP A 34 -12.78 32.93 -20.41
C ASP A 34 -12.16 32.59 -19.05
N ARG A 35 -11.11 31.77 -19.10
CA ARG A 35 -10.10 31.76 -18.05
C ARG A 35 -8.74 31.84 -18.72
N GLN A 36 -8.35 33.08 -19.03
CA GLN A 36 -7.01 33.48 -19.42
C GLN A 36 -5.93 32.69 -18.65
N ILE A 37 -5.24 31.81 -19.37
CA ILE A 37 -4.01 31.17 -18.92
C ILE A 37 -2.94 32.27 -18.88
N ARG A 38 -2.73 32.84 -17.69
CA ARG A 38 -1.57 33.68 -17.40
C ARG A 38 -0.33 32.79 -17.44
N ARG A 39 0.35 32.81 -18.60
CA ARG A 39 1.70 32.29 -18.77
C ARG A 39 2.63 33.00 -17.81
N LEU A 40 3.06 32.32 -16.75
CA LEU A 40 4.15 32.78 -15.90
C LEU A 40 5.48 32.40 -16.56
N PRO A 41 6.50 33.27 -16.54
CA PRO A 41 7.77 33.01 -17.19
C PRO A 41 8.55 31.92 -16.47
N MET A 42 8.98 30.95 -17.28
CA MET A 42 9.89 29.86 -16.99
C MET A 42 11.19 30.41 -16.39
N LYS A 43 11.39 30.25 -15.07
CA LYS A 43 12.69 30.44 -14.44
C LYS A 43 13.58 29.26 -14.83
N ILE A 44 14.42 29.48 -15.83
CA ILE A 44 15.55 28.60 -16.17
C ILE A 44 16.48 28.60 -14.94
N ILE A 45 16.38 27.55 -14.13
CA ILE A 45 17.38 27.23 -13.12
C ILE A 45 18.53 26.56 -13.86
N LEU A 46 19.62 27.30 -14.00
CA LEU A 46 20.89 26.82 -14.50
C LEU A 46 21.43 25.76 -13.51
N PHE A 47 21.20 24.48 -13.81
CA PHE A 47 21.86 23.36 -13.14
C PHE A 47 23.35 23.41 -13.48
N ASN A 48 24.17 23.81 -12.51
CA ASN A 48 25.62 23.68 -12.61
C ASN A 48 26.00 22.23 -12.28
N GLN A 49 26.70 21.60 -13.21
CA GLN A 49 27.10 20.20 -13.13
C GLN A 49 28.36 20.01 -12.26
N ALA A 50 28.28 18.95 -11.45
CA ALA A 50 29.24 17.86 -11.25
C ALA A 50 30.77 18.08 -11.40
N GLY A 51 31.49 17.49 -10.44
CA GLY A 51 32.93 17.21 -10.46
C GLY A 51 33.63 17.96 -9.33
N SER A 52 34.40 17.37 -8.42
CA SER A 52 35.04 16.06 -8.42
C SER A 52 35.66 15.87 -7.02
N ASP A 53 35.47 14.70 -6.41
CA ASP A 53 36.18 14.31 -5.20
C ASP A 53 37.65 14.03 -5.51
N PRO A 54 38.57 14.41 -4.60
CA PRO A 54 39.76 13.61 -4.37
C PRO A 54 39.70 12.94 -3.00
N VAL A 55 39.66 11.61 -3.07
CA VAL A 55 40.15 10.68 -2.04
C VAL A 55 41.48 11.18 -1.47
N LEU A 56 41.51 11.45 -0.17
CA LEU A 56 42.73 11.53 0.61
C LEU A 56 42.56 10.69 1.88
N SER A 57 42.86 9.41 1.69
CA SER A 57 43.34 8.51 2.72
C SER A 57 44.58 9.12 3.37
N GLN A 58 44.50 9.46 4.66
CA GLN A 58 45.68 9.56 5.52
C GLN A 58 45.40 8.82 6.82
N GLY A 59 46.08 7.68 6.95
CA GLY A 59 46.16 6.92 8.18
C GLY A 59 46.80 7.76 9.27
N LYS A 60 46.16 7.80 10.43
CA LYS A 60 46.77 8.31 11.64
C LYS A 60 47.41 7.14 12.37
N GLU A 61 48.73 7.20 12.40
CA GLU A 61 49.62 6.26 13.05
C GLU A 61 49.28 6.18 14.55
N GLU A 62 48.83 5.00 14.96
CA GLU A 62 48.73 4.59 16.36
C GLU A 62 50.15 4.53 16.94
N THR A 63 50.48 5.56 17.72
CA THR A 63 51.75 5.67 18.42
C THR A 63 51.81 4.65 19.55
N MET A 64 52.50 3.55 19.25
CA MET A 64 52.95 2.49 20.14
C MET A 64 53.58 3.05 21.42
N ARG A 65 52.79 3.19 22.49
CA ARG A 65 53.29 3.46 23.84
C ARG A 65 53.67 2.14 24.50
N LYS A 66 54.96 1.84 24.45
CA LYS A 66 55.60 0.75 25.19
C LYS A 66 55.31 0.89 26.69
N GLN A 67 54.71 -0.15 27.29
CA GLN A 67 54.62 -0.33 28.74
C GLN A 67 55.14 -1.75 29.06
N PRO A 68 55.90 -1.90 30.16
CA PRO A 68 56.77 -3.04 30.39
C PRO A 68 56.03 -4.31 30.85
N VAL A 69 56.63 -5.43 30.46
CA VAL A 69 56.31 -6.83 30.75
C VAL A 69 56.28 -7.09 32.27
N VAL A 70 55.21 -7.73 32.77
CA VAL A 70 55.16 -8.36 34.13
C VAL A 70 54.35 -9.66 34.01
N PRO A 71 54.75 -10.76 34.69
CA PRO A 71 54.66 -12.10 34.12
C PRO A 71 53.39 -12.89 34.49
N ILE A 72 53.15 -13.90 33.67
CA ILE A 72 52.20 -15.00 33.83
C ILE A 72 52.37 -15.65 35.22
N ILE A 73 51.31 -15.62 36.03
CA ILE A 73 51.13 -16.52 37.18
C ILE A 73 49.79 -17.23 37.01
N VAL A 74 49.87 -18.55 36.84
CA VAL A 74 48.75 -19.52 36.79
C VAL A 74 48.27 -19.81 38.21
N ILE A 75 46.98 -19.57 38.51
CA ILE A 75 46.23 -20.14 39.65
C ILE A 75 44.75 -20.30 39.19
N LEU A 76 44.27 -21.50 38.86
CA LEU A 76 43.55 -22.46 39.71
C LEU A 76 42.20 -21.97 40.28
N ALA A 77 41.13 -22.32 39.56
CA ALA A 77 39.84 -22.88 39.99
C ALA A 77 38.85 -22.12 40.92
N LEU A 78 37.57 -22.44 40.65
CA LEU A 78 36.31 -22.23 41.40
C LEU A 78 35.45 -20.98 41.11
N ALA A 79 34.30 -21.29 40.49
CA ALA A 79 32.94 -20.88 40.84
C ALA A 79 32.57 -19.39 40.86
N ALA A 80 31.79 -18.98 39.85
CA ALA A 80 30.75 -17.97 40.04
C ALA A 80 29.58 -18.18 39.05
N LEU A 81 28.41 -18.46 39.61
CA LEU A 81 27.10 -18.29 38.98
C LEU A 81 27.05 -16.96 38.23
N SER A 82 26.72 -16.99 36.94
CA SER A 82 26.36 -15.79 36.19
C SER A 82 24.93 -15.93 35.68
N LEU A 83 24.16 -14.92 36.06
CA LEU A 83 22.72 -14.80 35.98
C LEU A 83 22.17 -14.86 34.56
N ALA A 84 20.88 -15.21 34.50
CA ALA A 84 20.00 -15.02 33.39
C ALA A 84 20.19 -13.66 32.69
N ALA A 85 20.33 -13.72 31.37
CA ALA A 85 19.98 -12.63 30.47
C ALA A 85 19.36 -13.26 29.21
N CYS A 86 18.16 -13.84 29.37
CA CYS A 86 17.24 -13.92 28.22
C CYS A 86 16.74 -12.48 28.02
N GLY A 87 17.60 -11.65 27.43
CA GLY A 87 17.23 -10.34 26.96
C GLY A 87 16.26 -10.57 25.82
N GLY A 88 14.96 -10.39 26.09
CA GLY A 88 14.00 -10.10 25.06
C GLY A 88 14.58 -8.96 24.26
N GLY A 89 15.00 -9.26 23.03
CA GLY A 89 15.44 -8.28 22.07
C GLY A 89 14.26 -7.38 21.81
N GLY A 90 14.15 -6.32 22.61
CA GLY A 90 13.39 -5.14 22.27
C GLY A 90 14.04 -4.63 21.00
N GLN A 91 13.50 -5.10 19.87
CA GLN A 91 13.84 -4.65 18.55
C GLN A 91 13.72 -3.12 18.64
N ALA A 92 14.86 -2.42 18.53
CA ALA A 92 14.85 -0.98 18.36
C ALA A 92 13.80 -0.68 17.31
N ALA A 93 12.88 0.24 17.61
CA ALA A 93 11.74 0.57 16.77
C ALA A 93 12.25 0.76 15.33
N GLY A 94 12.10 -0.30 14.53
CA GLY A 94 12.39 -0.24 13.11
C GLY A 94 11.49 0.84 12.54
N GLY A 95 11.95 1.51 11.49
CA GLY A 95 11.05 2.36 10.71
C GLY A 95 9.80 1.59 10.26
N PRO A 96 8.81 2.28 9.67
CA PRO A 96 7.64 1.62 9.13
C PRO A 96 8.04 0.49 8.17
N THR A 97 7.26 -0.58 8.17
CA THR A 97 7.41 -1.64 7.17
C THR A 97 7.10 -1.03 5.81
N GLU A 98 8.10 -0.91 4.94
CA GLU A 98 7.89 -0.43 3.57
C GLU A 98 7.32 -1.55 2.71
N VAL A 99 6.27 -1.25 1.92
CA VAL A 99 5.63 -2.18 0.99
C VAL A 99 5.53 -1.48 -0.36
N HIS A 100 6.10 -2.08 -1.40
CA HIS A 100 5.97 -1.55 -2.75
C HIS A 100 4.67 -2.06 -3.38
N VAL A 101 3.86 -1.13 -3.85
CA VAL A 101 2.57 -1.38 -4.48
C VAL A 101 2.63 -0.87 -5.91
N LYS A 102 2.32 -1.74 -6.86
CA LYS A 102 2.20 -1.38 -8.27
C LYS A 102 0.75 -1.50 -8.70
N LEU A 103 0.23 -0.43 -9.28
CA LEU A 103 -1.10 -0.40 -9.88
C LEU A 103 -0.98 -0.56 -11.40
N SER A 104 -1.90 -1.30 -11.98
CA SER A 104 -2.21 -1.34 -13.40
C SER A 104 -3.71 -1.54 -13.55
N GLU A 105 -4.20 -1.53 -14.78
CA GLU A 105 -5.64 -1.63 -15.07
C GLU A 105 -6.28 -2.80 -14.31
N PHE A 106 -7.16 -2.42 -13.38
CA PHE A 106 -7.93 -3.31 -12.50
C PHE A 106 -7.08 -4.26 -11.65
N LYS A 107 -5.84 -3.91 -11.32
CA LYS A 107 -4.92 -4.77 -10.58
C LYS A 107 -4.10 -3.99 -9.56
N VAL A 108 -3.98 -4.58 -8.38
CA VAL A 108 -3.02 -4.19 -7.34
C VAL A 108 -1.99 -5.31 -7.19
N GLU A 109 -0.71 -4.98 -7.28
CA GLU A 109 0.40 -5.91 -7.02
C GLU A 109 1.22 -5.42 -5.83
N MET A 110 1.59 -6.33 -4.94
CA MET A 110 2.39 -6.03 -3.75
C MET A 110 3.66 -6.88 -3.75
N ASP A 111 4.78 -6.30 -3.32
CA ASP A 111 6.04 -7.05 -3.13
C ASP A 111 6.01 -7.97 -1.90
N LYS A 112 5.06 -7.73 -0.99
CA LYS A 112 4.86 -8.49 0.25
C LYS A 112 3.39 -8.90 0.39
N SER A 113 3.16 -10.21 0.51
CA SER A 113 1.84 -10.78 0.84
C SER A 113 1.62 -10.94 2.35
N SER A 114 2.65 -10.71 3.17
CA SER A 114 2.54 -10.70 4.62
C SER A 114 3.50 -9.70 5.25
N ILE A 115 3.01 -8.97 6.26
CA ILE A 115 3.77 -7.96 7.01
C ILE A 115 3.52 -8.13 8.52
N PRO A 116 4.44 -7.70 9.41
CA PRO A 116 4.18 -7.65 10.85
C PRO A 116 3.20 -6.53 11.20
N ALA A 117 2.44 -6.71 12.28
CA ALA A 117 1.64 -5.64 12.85
C ALA A 117 2.52 -4.47 13.31
N GLY A 118 2.07 -3.24 13.03
CA GLY A 118 2.76 -2.01 13.35
C GLY A 118 2.67 -0.95 12.24
N PRO A 119 3.55 0.06 12.27
CA PRO A 119 3.60 1.09 11.23
C PRO A 119 3.98 0.48 9.88
N VAL A 120 3.26 0.88 8.83
CA VAL A 120 3.46 0.47 7.44
C VAL A 120 3.45 1.70 6.53
N LYS A 121 4.29 1.66 5.50
CA LYS A 121 4.34 2.67 4.44
C LYS A 121 4.18 1.97 3.09
N PHE A 122 3.05 2.17 2.45
CA PHE A 122 2.81 1.72 1.09
C PHE A 122 3.37 2.76 0.12
N MET A 123 4.35 2.34 -0.68
CA MET A 123 4.94 3.12 -1.77
C MET A 123 4.23 2.71 -3.05
N ILE A 124 3.33 3.56 -3.53
CA ILE A 124 2.37 3.21 -4.58
C ILE A 124 2.82 3.84 -5.89
N ASP A 125 2.98 3.03 -6.92
CA ASP A 125 3.29 3.46 -8.28
C ASP A 125 2.17 3.04 -9.24
N ASN A 126 1.50 4.01 -9.86
CA ASN A 126 0.57 3.72 -10.94
C ASN A 126 1.32 3.56 -12.26
N ALA A 127 1.50 2.31 -12.68
CA ALA A 127 2.13 1.94 -13.95
C ALA A 127 1.11 1.65 -15.06
N GLY A 128 -0.18 1.84 -14.79
CA GLY A 128 -1.27 1.76 -15.76
C GLY A 128 -1.49 3.06 -16.52
N LYS A 129 -2.63 3.13 -17.20
CA LYS A 129 -3.08 4.25 -18.04
C LYS A 129 -4.30 4.98 -17.48
N GLU A 130 -4.97 4.38 -16.50
CA GLU A 130 -6.15 4.95 -15.85
C GLU A 130 -5.77 5.55 -14.50
N THR A 131 -6.61 6.44 -13.99
CA THR A 131 -6.50 6.92 -12.61
C THR A 131 -6.94 5.80 -11.69
N HIS A 132 -6.20 5.62 -10.61
CA HIS A 132 -6.50 4.62 -9.59
C HIS A 132 -6.45 5.25 -8.21
N GLU A 133 -7.03 4.54 -7.25
CA GLU A 133 -6.83 4.81 -5.83
C GLU A 133 -6.31 3.55 -5.14
N VAL A 134 -5.92 3.71 -3.87
CA VAL A 134 -5.66 2.60 -2.97
C VAL A 134 -6.38 2.85 -1.66
N VAL A 135 -7.35 1.99 -1.33
CA VAL A 135 -8.01 1.93 -0.03
C VAL A 135 -7.43 0.76 0.77
N LEU A 136 -6.99 1.02 1.99
CA LEU A 136 -6.61 -0.01 2.97
C LEU A 136 -7.81 -0.34 3.84
N GLU A 137 -8.24 -1.60 3.84
CA GLU A 137 -9.42 -2.07 4.60
C GLU A 137 -9.26 -3.53 5.05
N ARG A 138 -10.25 -4.07 5.78
CA ARG A 138 -10.26 -5.52 6.08
C ARG A 138 -10.55 -6.31 4.81
N ALA A 139 -9.98 -7.50 4.71
CA ALA A 139 -10.26 -8.36 3.57
C ALA A 139 -11.77 -8.68 3.51
N GLY A 140 -12.38 -8.44 2.35
CA GLY A 140 -13.81 -8.63 2.10
C GLY A 140 -14.72 -7.47 2.52
N ASP A 141 -14.17 -6.38 3.06
CA ASP A 141 -14.92 -5.12 3.12
C ASP A 141 -15.10 -4.52 1.72
N ASP A 142 -16.09 -3.65 1.61
CA ASP A 142 -16.53 -2.99 0.39
C ASP A 142 -16.60 -1.50 0.74
N ASP A 143 -15.55 -0.78 0.32
CA ASP A 143 -15.31 0.63 0.53
C ASP A 143 -15.44 1.09 2.00
N LYS A 144 -14.67 0.43 2.89
CA LYS A 144 -14.61 0.77 4.32
C LYS A 144 -13.18 1.06 4.76
N PRO A 145 -12.60 2.20 4.36
CA PRO A 145 -11.31 2.64 4.89
C PRO A 145 -11.36 2.74 6.42
N PHE A 146 -10.21 2.49 7.05
CA PHE A 146 -10.02 2.86 8.44
C PHE A 146 -9.93 4.38 8.58
N THR A 147 -10.40 4.91 9.70
CA THR A 147 -10.27 6.34 10.00
C THR A 147 -9.42 6.56 11.25
N ALA A 148 -8.46 7.48 11.17
CA ALA A 148 -7.65 7.91 12.29
C ALA A 148 -7.32 9.40 12.15
N ASN A 149 -7.50 10.18 13.22
CA ASN A 149 -7.21 11.63 13.24
C ASN A 149 -7.92 12.42 12.12
N GLY A 150 -9.12 12.00 11.72
CA GLY A 150 -9.88 12.63 10.64
C GLY A 150 -9.32 12.38 9.24
N LYS A 151 -8.44 11.39 9.08
CA LYS A 151 -7.94 10.91 7.79
C LYS A 151 -8.39 9.47 7.56
N GLU A 152 -8.76 9.16 6.33
CA GLU A 152 -9.05 7.80 5.87
C GLU A 152 -7.77 7.09 5.38
N SER A 153 -7.74 5.78 5.50
CA SER A 153 -6.58 4.95 5.13
C SER A 153 -6.53 4.72 3.63
N GLU A 154 -6.41 5.79 2.87
CA GLU A 154 -6.45 5.75 1.42
C GLU A 154 -5.49 6.75 0.75
N ALA A 155 -5.29 6.54 -0.54
CA ALA A 155 -4.65 7.46 -1.46
C ALA A 155 -5.49 7.52 -2.75
N GLU A 156 -6.19 8.64 -2.94
CA GLU A 156 -7.10 8.89 -4.07
C GLU A 156 -6.36 9.48 -5.29
N ASP A 157 -7.03 9.47 -6.45
CA ASP A 157 -6.65 10.21 -7.67
C ASP A 157 -5.20 10.03 -8.12
N ILE A 158 -4.68 8.81 -8.03
CA ILE A 158 -3.33 8.46 -8.49
C ILE A 158 -3.35 8.36 -10.02
N GLU A 159 -3.11 9.49 -10.70
CA GLU A 159 -3.07 9.54 -12.17
C GLU A 159 -2.03 8.56 -12.77
N ALA A 160 -2.22 8.20 -14.03
CA ALA A 160 -1.28 7.36 -14.78
C ALA A 160 0.17 7.89 -14.73
N GLY A 161 1.12 7.00 -14.40
CA GLY A 161 2.54 7.33 -14.29
C GLY A 161 2.89 8.18 -13.05
N LYS A 162 1.97 8.38 -12.12
CA LYS A 162 2.23 9.03 -10.82
C LYS A 162 2.43 8.01 -9.72
N SER A 163 2.95 8.53 -8.61
CA SER A 163 3.17 7.76 -7.40
C SER A 163 2.50 8.47 -6.22
N ALA A 164 2.11 7.67 -5.23
CA ALA A 164 1.56 8.14 -3.98
C ALA A 164 2.20 7.40 -2.80
N THR A 165 1.91 7.86 -1.58
CA THR A 165 2.33 7.17 -0.36
C THR A 165 1.18 7.14 0.61
N LEU A 166 0.90 5.96 1.15
CA LEU A 166 -0.05 5.75 2.23
C LEU A 166 0.71 5.23 3.45
N GLU A 167 0.74 6.03 4.51
CA GLU A 167 1.29 5.64 5.82
C GLU A 167 0.14 5.35 6.78
N TRP A 168 0.21 4.19 7.43
CA TRP A 168 -0.79 3.73 8.39
C TRP A 168 -0.16 2.90 9.50
N THR A 169 -0.87 2.74 10.62
CA THR A 169 -0.48 1.78 11.68
C THR A 169 -1.51 0.67 11.74
N ILE A 170 -1.09 -0.57 11.55
CA ILE A 170 -1.95 -1.76 11.61
C ILE A 170 -1.58 -2.59 12.83
N ASP A 171 -2.25 -2.36 13.96
CA ASP A 171 -1.89 -3.00 15.24
C ASP A 171 -2.40 -4.43 15.40
N GLU A 172 -3.46 -4.80 14.70
CA GLU A 172 -4.13 -6.07 14.87
C GLU A 172 -3.73 -7.07 13.78
N PRO A 173 -3.30 -8.30 14.12
CA PRO A 173 -3.10 -9.34 13.12
C PRO A 173 -4.42 -9.69 12.42
N GLY A 174 -4.34 -10.14 11.16
CA GLY A 174 -5.51 -10.54 10.39
C GLY A 174 -5.35 -10.41 8.89
N GLN A 175 -6.46 -10.57 8.18
CA GLN A 175 -6.53 -10.39 6.73
C GLN A 175 -6.97 -8.97 6.40
N TYR A 176 -6.24 -8.35 5.48
CA TYR A 176 -6.46 -7.00 4.97
C TYR A 176 -6.45 -7.03 3.46
N GLN A 177 -6.90 -5.95 2.83
CA GLN A 177 -6.76 -5.76 1.39
C GLN A 177 -6.38 -4.33 1.05
N LEU A 178 -5.76 -4.19 -0.12
CA LEU A 178 -5.68 -2.95 -0.86
C LEU A 178 -6.62 -3.05 -2.06
N SER A 179 -7.45 -2.04 -2.27
CA SER A 179 -8.50 -2.03 -3.29
C SER A 179 -8.62 -0.67 -3.98
N CYS A 180 -9.27 -0.65 -5.13
CA CYS A 180 -9.73 0.58 -5.79
C CYS A 180 -11.22 0.42 -6.06
N HIS A 181 -12.02 1.34 -5.50
CA HIS A 181 -13.48 1.44 -5.55
C HIS A 181 -13.98 2.51 -6.52
N ILE A 182 -13.07 3.17 -7.25
CA ILE A 182 -13.42 4.07 -8.36
C ILE A 182 -14.44 3.39 -9.29
N ASN A 183 -15.53 4.11 -9.51
CA ASN A 183 -16.59 3.74 -10.45
C ASN A 183 -16.86 4.91 -11.38
N GLU A 184 -16.22 4.86 -12.55
CA GLU A 184 -16.35 5.88 -13.59
C GLU A 184 -16.57 5.22 -14.94
N ASN A 185 -17.26 5.90 -15.86
CA ASN A 185 -17.50 5.39 -17.24
C ASN A 185 -18.19 4.01 -17.33
N ASN A 186 -18.89 3.58 -16.27
CA ASN A 186 -19.45 2.23 -16.09
C ASN A 186 -18.39 1.12 -15.90
N GLU A 187 -17.19 1.49 -15.47
CA GLU A 187 -16.13 0.59 -15.07
C GLU A 187 -15.95 0.72 -13.56
N ASP A 188 -16.37 -0.31 -12.85
CA ASP A 188 -16.19 -0.44 -11.40
C ASP A 188 -14.90 -1.24 -11.18
N HIS A 189 -13.86 -0.55 -10.71
CA HIS A 189 -12.52 -1.12 -10.62
C HIS A 189 -12.50 -2.32 -9.66
N TYR A 190 -13.23 -2.23 -8.54
CA TYR A 190 -13.31 -3.29 -7.55
C TYR A 190 -14.02 -4.52 -8.11
N ALA A 191 -15.19 -4.32 -8.75
CA ALA A 191 -15.96 -5.40 -9.38
C ALA A 191 -15.21 -6.06 -10.56
N LEU A 192 -14.31 -5.32 -11.21
CA LEU A 192 -13.40 -5.83 -12.25
C LEU A 192 -12.17 -6.57 -11.68
N GLY A 193 -12.00 -6.59 -10.36
CA GLY A 193 -11.00 -7.38 -9.65
C GLY A 193 -9.84 -6.59 -9.07
N MET A 194 -9.95 -5.26 -8.96
CA MET A 194 -8.89 -4.40 -8.40
C MET A 194 -8.83 -4.48 -6.87
N VAL A 195 -8.48 -5.67 -6.38
CA VAL A 195 -8.33 -5.98 -4.96
C VAL A 195 -7.17 -6.95 -4.76
N GLN A 196 -6.31 -6.67 -3.78
CA GLN A 196 -5.20 -7.53 -3.39
C GLN A 196 -5.20 -7.73 -1.89
N SER A 197 -5.49 -8.95 -1.45
CA SER A 197 -5.42 -9.32 -0.03
C SER A 197 -3.98 -9.59 0.43
N PHE A 198 -3.71 -9.32 1.70
CA PHE A 198 -2.46 -9.64 2.38
C PHE A 198 -2.71 -9.95 3.87
N THR A 199 -1.71 -10.58 4.52
CA THR A 199 -1.80 -11.00 5.92
C THR A 199 -0.94 -10.13 6.83
N VAL A 200 -1.55 -9.60 7.89
CA VAL A 200 -0.82 -8.96 9.00
C VAL A 200 -0.58 -10.00 10.10
N THR A 201 0.68 -10.19 10.46
CA THR A 201 1.15 -11.14 11.47
C THR A 201 1.31 -10.46 12.83
N GLY A 202 1.39 -11.26 13.90
CA GLY A 202 1.69 -10.73 15.25
C GLY A 202 3.06 -10.06 15.33
N LYS A 203 3.24 -9.23 16.36
CA LYS A 203 4.51 -8.57 16.69
C LYS A 203 5.55 -9.55 17.21
#